data_AF-A0A0J6FAL1-F1
#
_entry.id   AF-A0A0J6FAL1-F1
#
_cell.length_a   1.000
_cell.length_b   1.000
_cell.length_c   1.000
_cell.angle_alpha   90.00
_cell.angle_beta   90.00
_cell.angle_gamma   90.00
#
_symmetry.space_group_name_H-M   'P 1'
#
loop_
_entity.id
_entity.type
_entity.pdbx_description
1 polymer ?
#
loop_
_entity_poly.entity_id
_entity_poly.type
_entity_poly.pdbx_seq_one_letter_code
_entity_poly.pdbx_strand_id
1 'polypeptide(L)'
;MEFDYGLLAKYLAGNISSDEMQKMEEWSNLSQDNKKILSEVVRLRVSYNMMYYKSSDHIEKALEKLNVKINRSNRFKLMRNVLQYAAVFLILFSCFYGGYEYLKPEKYISIVVKPGQDVKKVVLADGTSVWLKGGSTLKYPESFSDENRQVSLQGEAFFEVSKKAETIFSI
;
A
#
# COMPACT_ATOMS: atom_id res chain seq x y z
N MET A 1 -72.08 4.22 -17.77
CA MET A 1 -72.07 4.41 -16.30
C MET A 1 -71.34 5.70 -16.03
N GLU A 2 -71.92 6.59 -15.23
CA GLU A 2 -71.30 7.84 -14.80
C GLU A 2 -70.21 7.52 -13.77
N PHE A 3 -69.01 8.06 -13.95
CA PHE A 3 -67.90 7.81 -13.03
C PHE A 3 -68.02 8.69 -11.78
N ASP A 4 -67.82 8.10 -10.61
CA ASP A 4 -67.85 8.84 -9.35
C ASP A 4 -66.52 9.59 -9.12
N TYR A 5 -66.50 10.88 -9.47
CA TYR A 5 -65.36 11.78 -9.23
C TYR A 5 -64.99 11.93 -7.74
N GLY A 6 -65.87 11.52 -6.82
CA GLY A 6 -65.56 11.44 -5.38
C GLY A 6 -64.40 10.50 -5.06
N LEU A 7 -64.18 9.46 -5.88
CA LEU A 7 -63.03 8.55 -5.77
C LEU A 7 -61.70 9.28 -5.96
N LEU A 8 -61.62 10.19 -6.94
CA LEU A 8 -60.41 10.99 -7.22
C LEU A 8 -60.10 11.94 -6.05
N ALA A 9 -61.14 12.54 -5.45
CA ALA A 9 -60.98 13.40 -4.29
C ALA A 9 -60.49 12.63 -3.06
N LYS A 10 -61.02 11.42 -2.79
CA LYS A 10 -60.53 10.54 -1.71
C LYS A 10 -59.07 10.13 -1.91
N TYR A 11 -58.66 9.86 -3.15
CA TYR A 11 -57.27 9.56 -3.48
C TYR A 11 -56.33 10.74 -3.20
N LEU A 12 -56.72 11.96 -3.57
CA LEU A 12 -55.94 13.16 -3.26
C LEU A 12 -55.82 13.39 -1.74
N ALA A 13 -56.90 13.15 -0.99
CA ALA A 13 -56.92 13.23 0.46
C ALA A 13 -56.18 12.07 1.18
N GLY A 14 -55.80 11.01 0.45
CA GLY A 14 -55.09 9.85 1.02
C GLY A 14 -55.96 8.85 1.78
N ASN A 15 -57.29 8.97 1.70
CA ASN A 15 -58.26 8.16 2.44
C ASN A 15 -59.01 7.16 1.54
N ILE A 16 -58.35 6.66 0.49
CA ILE A 16 -58.93 5.68 -0.44
C ILE A 16 -58.68 4.25 0.05
N SER A 17 -59.71 3.42 0.04
CA SER A 17 -59.58 1.99 0.36
C SER A 17 -59.01 1.18 -0.82
N SER A 18 -58.55 -0.05 -0.57
CA SER A 18 -58.06 -0.96 -1.62
C SER A 18 -59.10 -1.19 -2.73
N ASP A 19 -60.35 -1.38 -2.33
CA ASP A 19 -61.45 -1.73 -3.23
C ASP A 19 -61.86 -0.52 -4.10
N GLU A 20 -61.78 0.69 -3.54
CA GLU A 20 -62.01 1.94 -4.25
C GLU A 20 -60.86 2.28 -5.21
N MET A 21 -59.62 1.95 -4.82
CA MET A 21 -58.45 2.10 -5.68
C MET A 21 -58.55 1.22 -6.92
N GLN A 22 -59.01 -0.02 -6.77
CA GLN A 22 -59.23 -0.93 -7.89
C GLN A 22 -60.30 -0.39 -8.86
N LYS A 23 -61.42 0.13 -8.35
CA LYS A 23 -62.47 0.75 -9.19
C LYS A 23 -61.96 1.96 -9.98
N MET A 24 -61.08 2.76 -9.38
CA MET A 24 -60.44 3.89 -10.05
C MET A 24 -59.50 3.44 -11.18
N GLU A 25 -58.72 2.39 -10.96
CA GLU A 25 -57.82 1.82 -11.96
C GLU A 25 -58.61 1.17 -13.12
N GLU A 26 -59.66 0.41 -12.81
CA GLU A 26 -60.58 -0.15 -13.78
C GLU A 26 -61.20 0.95 -14.66
N TRP A 27 -61.71 2.03 -14.05
CA TRP A 27 -62.23 3.18 -14.79
C TRP A 27 -61.17 3.85 -15.68
N SER A 28 -59.95 3.99 -15.19
CA SER A 28 -58.84 4.56 -15.95
C SER A 28 -58.49 3.73 -17.18
N ASN A 29 -58.72 2.41 -17.14
CA ASN A 29 -58.42 1.50 -18.25
C ASN A 29 -59.55 1.45 -19.30
N LEU A 30 -60.74 2.01 -19.02
CA LEU A 30 -61.87 2.06 -19.96
C LEU A 30 -61.65 3.03 -21.14
N SER A 31 -60.86 4.09 -20.95
CA SER A 31 -60.61 5.09 -22.00
C SER A 31 -59.27 5.79 -21.82
N GLN A 32 -58.66 6.18 -22.94
CA GLN A 32 -57.45 6.98 -22.98
C GLN A 32 -57.64 8.36 -22.32
N ASP A 33 -58.85 8.93 -22.39
CA ASP A 33 -59.17 10.20 -21.75
C ASP A 33 -59.22 10.08 -20.22
N ASN A 34 -59.75 8.97 -19.69
CA ASN A 34 -59.78 8.70 -18.25
C ASN A 34 -58.36 8.52 -17.71
N LYS A 35 -57.51 7.81 -18.47
CA LYS A 35 -56.08 7.65 -18.15
C LYS A 35 -55.36 8.99 -18.06
N LYS A 36 -55.70 9.92 -18.95
CA LYS A 36 -55.17 11.29 -18.91
C LYS A 36 -55.63 12.03 -17.64
N ILE A 37 -56.91 11.94 -17.29
CA ILE A 37 -57.46 12.56 -16.06
C ILE A 37 -56.78 11.98 -14.82
N LEU A 38 -56.66 10.66 -14.71
CA LEU A 38 -56.00 10.01 -13.58
C LEU A 38 -54.52 10.43 -13.49
N SER A 39 -53.82 10.54 -14.61
CA SER A 39 -52.41 10.96 -14.63
C SER A 39 -52.21 12.37 -14.07
N GLU A 40 -53.13 13.31 -14.34
CA GLU A 40 -53.08 14.67 -13.79
C GLU A 40 -53.36 14.66 -12.28
N VAL A 41 -54.30 13.82 -11.82
CA VAL A 41 -54.61 13.67 -10.39
C VAL A 41 -53.43 13.05 -9.62
N VAL A 42 -52.78 12.02 -10.18
CA VAL A 42 -51.56 11.44 -9.63
C VAL A 42 -50.44 12.48 -9.56
N ARG A 43 -50.27 13.27 -10.63
CA ARG A 43 -49.28 14.35 -10.69
C ARG A 43 -49.52 15.40 -9.61
N LEU A 44 -50.77 15.81 -9.39
CA LEU A 44 -51.15 16.75 -8.33
C LEU A 44 -50.88 16.18 -6.93
N ARG A 45 -51.15 14.90 -6.69
CA ARG A 45 -50.82 14.25 -5.40
C ARG A 45 -49.32 14.18 -5.17
N VAL A 46 -48.55 13.81 -6.19
CA VAL A 46 -47.09 13.72 -6.13
C VAL A 46 -46.48 15.09 -5.94
N SER A 47 -46.97 16.15 -6.60
CA SER A 47 -46.43 17.51 -6.43
C SER A 47 -46.77 18.09 -5.05
N TYR A 48 -47.99 17.86 -4.55
CA TYR A 48 -48.38 18.21 -3.18
C TYR A 48 -47.53 17.46 -2.14
N ASN A 49 -47.36 16.15 -2.32
CA ASN A 49 -46.51 15.34 -1.47
C ASN A 49 -45.02 15.72 -1.60
N MET A 50 -44.53 16.12 -2.78
CA MET A 50 -43.17 16.59 -2.98
C MET A 50 -42.91 17.89 -2.19
N MET A 51 -43.92 18.75 -2.05
CA MET A 51 -43.88 19.91 -1.15
C MET A 51 -43.82 19.51 0.33
N TYR A 52 -44.50 18.42 0.72
CA TYR A 52 -44.51 17.89 2.09
C TYR A 52 -43.23 17.07 2.43
N TYR A 53 -42.66 16.35 1.46
CA TYR A 53 -41.41 15.59 1.57
C TYR A 53 -40.15 16.48 1.48
N LYS A 54 -40.30 17.74 1.08
CA LYS A 54 -39.26 18.79 1.20
C LYS A 54 -39.11 19.29 2.65
N SER A 55 -39.25 18.39 3.63
CA SER A 55 -38.82 18.64 5.00
C SER A 55 -37.36 18.20 5.11
N SER A 56 -36.48 19.17 5.37
CA SER A 56 -35.02 19.00 5.39
C SER A 56 -34.57 17.82 6.24
N ASP A 57 -35.29 17.52 7.33
CA ASP A 57 -34.94 16.46 8.29
C ASP A 57 -34.93 15.04 7.67
N HIS A 58 -35.87 14.72 6.77
CA HIS A 58 -35.92 13.38 6.15
C HIS A 58 -34.90 13.23 5.02
N ILE A 59 -34.66 14.31 4.27
CA ILE A 59 -33.63 14.33 3.22
C ILE A 59 -32.25 14.25 3.86
N GLU A 60 -32.00 14.98 4.95
CA GLU A 60 -30.76 14.92 5.71
C GLU A 60 -30.53 13.52 6.30
N LYS A 61 -31.54 12.91 6.93
CA LYS A 61 -31.43 11.52 7.45
C LYS A 61 -31.20 10.49 6.34
N ALA A 62 -31.82 10.66 5.17
CA ALA A 62 -31.59 9.78 4.03
C ALA A 62 -30.19 9.95 3.44
N LEU A 63 -29.72 11.21 3.31
CA LEU A 63 -28.37 11.53 2.87
C LEU A 63 -27.32 11.03 3.86
N GLU A 64 -27.57 11.11 5.16
CA GLU A 64 -26.69 10.60 6.20
C GLU A 64 -26.55 9.08 6.10
N LYS A 65 -27.66 8.35 5.98
CA LYS A 65 -27.65 6.88 5.76
C LYS A 65 -26.89 6.49 4.49
N LEU A 66 -27.04 7.26 3.41
CA LEU A 66 -26.31 7.04 2.17
C LEU A 66 -24.81 7.32 2.33
N ASN A 67 -24.44 8.40 3.00
CA ASN A 67 -23.05 8.77 3.22
C ASN A 67 -22.31 7.70 4.04
N VAL A 68 -22.96 7.16 5.08
CA VAL A 68 -22.43 6.04 5.87
C VAL A 68 -22.21 4.78 5.02
N LYS A 69 -23.16 4.44 4.14
CA LYS A 69 -23.06 3.26 3.27
C LYS A 69 -21.97 3.39 2.20
N ILE A 70 -21.85 4.58 1.58
CA ILE A 70 -20.84 4.88 0.56
C ILE A 70 -19.43 4.86 1.18
N ASN A 71 -19.24 5.55 2.30
CA ASN A 71 -17.96 5.67 2.99
C ASN A 71 -17.44 4.31 3.52
N ARG A 72 -18.34 3.40 3.96
CA ARG A 72 -17.94 2.07 4.43
C ARG A 72 -17.31 1.20 3.34
N SER A 73 -17.84 1.24 2.12
CA SER A 73 -17.29 0.45 1.00
C SER A 73 -15.97 0.99 0.46
N ASN A 74 -15.81 2.33 0.45
CA ASN A 74 -14.61 2.97 -0.05
C ASN A 74 -13.44 2.89 0.94
N ARG A 75 -13.70 2.94 2.26
CA ARG A 75 -12.64 2.77 3.27
C ARG A 75 -11.97 1.40 3.19
N PHE A 76 -12.73 0.33 2.94
CA PHE A 76 -12.15 -1.00 2.81
C PHE A 76 -11.28 -1.16 1.55
N LYS A 77 -11.69 -0.53 0.43
CA LYS A 77 -10.88 -0.47 -0.79
C LYS A 77 -9.61 0.36 -0.61
N LEU A 78 -9.73 1.54 0.00
CA LEU A 78 -8.57 2.41 0.28
C LEU A 78 -7.59 1.72 1.23
N MET A 79 -8.08 1.07 2.30
CA MET A 79 -7.24 0.35 3.25
C MET A 79 -6.49 -0.81 2.59
N ARG A 80 -7.13 -1.55 1.67
CA ARG A 80 -6.48 -2.63 0.92
C ARG A 80 -5.36 -2.10 0.01
N ASN A 81 -5.57 -0.97 -0.65
CA ASN A 81 -4.54 -0.36 -1.50
C ASN A 81 -3.36 0.16 -0.66
N VAL A 82 -3.63 0.83 0.46
CA VAL A 82 -2.58 1.29 1.38
C VAL A 82 -1.76 0.12 1.93
N LEU A 83 -2.41 -1.01 2.26
CA LEU A 83 -1.71 -2.22 2.72
C LEU A 83 -0.79 -2.80 1.64
N GLN A 84 -1.20 -2.77 0.37
CA GLN A 84 -0.37 -3.21 -0.75
C GLN A 84 0.88 -2.33 -0.93
N TYR A 85 0.74 -1.00 -0.83
CA TYR A 85 1.88 -0.10 -0.89
C TYR A 85 2.80 -0.25 0.32
N ALA A 86 2.25 -0.45 1.53
CA ALA A 86 3.04 -0.69 2.73
C ALA A 86 3.92 -1.95 2.60
N ALA A 87 3.41 -3.03 2.01
CA ALA A 87 4.20 -4.24 1.76
C ALA A 87 5.39 -3.99 0.81
N VAL A 88 5.20 -3.20 -0.25
CA VAL A 88 6.29 -2.82 -1.18
C VAL A 88 7.35 -2.00 -0.46
N PHE A 89 6.95 -1.03 0.36
CA PHE A 89 7.88 -0.25 1.16
C PHE A 89 8.66 -1.11 2.16
N LEU A 90 8.02 -2.08 2.82
CA LEU A 90 8.69 -3.00 3.73
C LEU A 90 9.70 -3.89 3.00
N ILE A 91 9.37 -4.38 1.81
CA ILE A 91 10.31 -5.17 0.98
C ILE A 91 11.50 -4.30 0.55
N LEU A 92 11.25 -3.09 0.05
CA LEU A 92 12.31 -2.17 -0.35
C LEU A 92 13.19 -1.78 0.84
N PHE A 93 12.61 -1.52 2.00
CA PHE A 93 13.35 -1.18 3.21
C PHE A 93 14.18 -2.37 3.70
N SER A 94 13.63 -3.59 3.68
CA SER A 94 14.35 -4.82 4.00
C SER A 94 15.52 -5.07 3.04
N CYS A 95 15.28 -4.98 1.73
CA CYS A 95 16.33 -5.09 0.71
C CYS A 95 17.39 -3.99 0.83
N PHE A 96 16.98 -2.77 1.19
CA PHE A 96 17.90 -1.65 1.40
C PHE A 96 18.80 -1.91 2.60
N TYR A 97 18.25 -2.34 3.74
CA TYR A 97 19.03 -2.68 4.92
C TYR A 97 19.94 -3.89 4.71
N GLY A 98 19.43 -4.96 4.07
CA GLY A 98 20.23 -6.14 3.76
C GLY A 98 21.33 -5.86 2.73
N GLY A 99 21.01 -5.15 1.65
CA GLY A 99 21.96 -4.76 0.61
C GLY A 99 23.02 -3.76 1.07
N TYR A 100 22.71 -2.93 2.07
CA TYR A 100 23.66 -1.98 2.64
C TYR A 100 24.88 -2.68 3.24
N GLU A 101 24.72 -3.88 3.80
CA GLU A 101 25.84 -4.64 4.37
C GLU A 101 26.77 -5.19 3.29
N TYR A 102 26.24 -5.63 2.15
CA TYR A 102 27.04 -6.12 1.01
C TYR A 102 27.79 -5.01 0.25
N LEU A 103 27.29 -3.77 0.30
CA LEU A 103 27.88 -2.63 -0.41
C LEU A 103 28.92 -1.86 0.42
N LYS A 104 29.22 -2.29 1.65
CA LYS A 104 30.27 -1.66 2.47
C LYS A 104 31.64 -1.91 1.81
N PRO A 105 32.41 -0.85 1.49
CA PRO A 105 33.76 -1.04 0.97
C PRO A 105 34.65 -1.69 2.03
N GLU A 106 35.43 -2.70 1.62
CA GLU A 106 36.43 -3.30 2.49
C GLU A 106 37.45 -2.24 2.94
N LYS A 107 37.70 -2.17 4.24
CA LYS A 107 38.68 -1.25 4.82
C LYS A 107 40.06 -1.88 4.79
N TYR A 108 41.02 -1.20 4.18
CA TYR A 108 42.40 -1.69 4.05
C TYR A 108 43.35 -0.99 5.02
N ILE A 109 44.26 -1.77 5.60
CA ILE A 109 45.37 -1.32 6.44
C ILE A 109 46.65 -1.41 5.60
N SER A 110 47.48 -0.37 5.65
CA SER A 110 48.81 -0.36 5.04
C SER A 110 49.91 -0.23 6.10
N ILE A 111 50.91 -1.10 6.01
CA ILE A 111 52.10 -1.10 6.87
C ILE A 111 53.30 -0.85 5.98
N VAL A 112 54.00 0.26 6.24
CA VAL A 112 55.23 0.63 5.56
C VAL A 112 56.39 0.48 6.52
N VAL A 113 57.43 -0.25 6.10
CA VAL A 113 58.70 -0.32 6.82
C VAL A 113 59.71 0.50 6.03
N LYS A 114 60.29 1.54 6.64
CA LYS A 114 61.22 2.43 5.94
C LYS A 114 62.54 1.70 5.61
N PRO A 115 63.24 2.09 4.53
CA PRO A 115 64.57 1.55 4.25
C PRO A 115 65.53 1.75 5.44
N GLY A 116 66.36 0.74 5.72
CA GLY A 116 67.31 0.77 6.84
C GLY A 116 66.72 0.43 8.22
N GLN A 117 65.41 0.14 8.30
CA GLN A 117 64.81 -0.42 9.51
C GLN A 117 64.96 -1.94 9.55
N ASP A 118 65.05 -2.48 10.77
CA ASP A 118 65.05 -3.92 11.02
C ASP A 118 63.75 -4.58 10.53
N VAL A 119 63.84 -5.90 10.31
CA VAL A 119 62.71 -6.71 9.87
C VAL A 119 61.56 -6.61 10.87
N LYS A 120 60.38 -6.22 10.40
CA LYS A 120 59.19 -6.06 11.23
C LYS A 120 58.30 -7.30 11.12
N LYS A 121 57.99 -7.93 12.26
CA LYS A 121 56.98 -8.98 12.35
C LYS A 121 55.58 -8.38 12.49
N VAL A 122 54.65 -8.82 11.66
CA VAL A 122 53.23 -8.45 11.67
C VAL A 122 52.40 -9.74 11.75
N VAL A 123 51.41 -9.76 12.62
CA VAL A 123 50.42 -10.86 12.69
C VAL A 123 49.13 -10.32 12.09
N LEU A 124 48.63 -10.98 11.05
CA LEU A 124 47.39 -10.61 10.38
C LEU A 124 46.17 -11.13 11.14
N ALA A 125 44.98 -10.61 10.82
CA ALA A 125 43.72 -10.99 11.48
C ALA A 125 43.37 -12.49 11.34
N ASP A 126 43.91 -13.19 10.34
CA ASP A 126 43.72 -14.63 10.15
C ASP A 126 44.74 -15.50 10.91
N GLY A 127 45.68 -14.89 11.65
CA GLY A 127 46.78 -15.57 12.35
C GLY A 127 48.04 -15.77 11.50
N THR A 128 48.06 -15.38 10.23
CA THR A 128 49.25 -15.45 9.37
C THR A 128 50.34 -14.50 9.88
N SER A 129 51.56 -15.02 10.04
CA SER A 129 52.71 -14.22 10.44
C SER A 129 53.48 -13.75 9.21
N VAL A 130 53.77 -12.45 9.14
CA VAL A 130 54.49 -11.82 8.03
C VAL A 130 55.70 -11.08 8.57
N TRP A 131 56.87 -11.34 7.99
CA TRP A 131 58.10 -10.61 8.27
C TRP A 131 58.41 -9.68 7.10
N LEU A 132 58.29 -8.38 7.30
CA LEU A 132 58.57 -7.36 6.29
C LEU A 132 60.01 -6.87 6.41
N LYS A 133 60.76 -6.89 5.30
CA LYS A 133 62.08 -6.27 5.22
C LYS A 133 61.96 -4.74 5.09
N GLY A 134 62.97 -4.02 5.57
CA GLY A 134 63.08 -2.57 5.40
C GLY A 134 62.98 -2.14 3.93
N GLY A 135 62.14 -1.14 3.66
CA GLY A 135 61.80 -0.70 2.31
C GLY A 135 60.55 -1.36 1.71
N SER A 136 59.88 -2.24 2.45
CA SER A 136 58.69 -2.95 1.98
C SER A 136 57.39 -2.35 2.52
N THR A 137 56.31 -2.51 1.74
CA THR A 137 54.95 -2.10 2.08
C THR A 137 54.00 -3.27 1.93
N LEU A 138 53.21 -3.53 2.97
CA LEU A 138 52.14 -4.53 2.96
C LEU A 138 50.79 -3.84 3.11
N LYS A 139 49.85 -4.15 2.22
CA LYS A 139 48.45 -3.71 2.29
C LYS A 139 47.55 -4.94 2.40
N TYR A 140 46.64 -4.94 3.37
CA TYR A 140 45.72 -6.05 3.63
C TYR A 140 44.39 -5.54 4.20
N PRO A 141 43.27 -6.26 4.06
CA PRO A 141 41.99 -5.86 4.64
C PRO A 141 42.02 -5.97 6.18
N GLU A 142 41.31 -5.08 6.87
CA GLU A 142 41.18 -5.08 8.35
C GLU A 142 40.56 -6.38 8.88
N SER A 143 39.64 -6.96 8.11
CA SER A 143 39.07 -8.28 8.33
C SER A 143 39.08 -9.07 7.03
N PHE A 144 39.61 -10.30 7.05
CA PHE A 144 39.47 -11.20 5.91
C PHE A 144 38.04 -11.73 5.83
N SER A 145 37.46 -11.73 4.64
CA SER A 145 36.21 -12.44 4.37
C SER A 145 36.45 -13.94 4.35
N ASP A 146 35.39 -14.73 4.55
CA ASP A 146 35.46 -16.19 4.48
C ASP A 146 35.83 -16.70 3.07
N GLU A 147 35.77 -15.85 2.04
CA GLU A 147 35.99 -16.25 0.66
C GLU A 147 37.39 -15.87 0.14
N ASN A 148 37.98 -14.75 0.58
CA ASN A 148 39.24 -14.26 0.02
C ASN A 148 40.21 -13.68 1.06
N ARG A 149 41.42 -14.28 1.14
CA ARG A 149 42.56 -13.73 1.88
C ARG A 149 43.57 -13.11 0.92
N GLN A 150 43.24 -11.93 0.40
CA GLN A 150 44.11 -11.20 -0.50
C GLN A 150 44.92 -10.15 0.26
N VAL A 151 46.23 -10.19 0.09
CA VAL A 151 47.15 -9.13 0.52
C VAL A 151 47.84 -8.56 -0.70
N SER A 152 48.45 -7.38 -0.57
CA SER A 152 49.27 -6.76 -1.62
C SER A 152 50.60 -6.37 -1.01
N LEU A 153 51.69 -6.87 -1.61
CA LEU A 153 53.05 -6.63 -1.16
C LEU A 153 53.82 -5.82 -2.21
N GLN A 154 54.57 -4.83 -1.74
CA GLN A 154 55.61 -4.16 -2.50
C GLN A 154 56.94 -4.29 -1.73
N GLY A 155 57.95 -4.92 -2.33
CA GLY A 155 59.23 -5.19 -1.67
C GLY A 155 59.40 -6.68 -1.34
N GLU A 156 60.01 -6.97 -0.19
CA GLU A 156 60.34 -8.33 0.23
C GLU A 156 59.71 -8.65 1.58
N ALA A 157 59.02 -9.78 1.65
CA ALA A 157 58.47 -10.30 2.89
C ALA A 157 58.49 -11.84 2.91
N PHE A 158 58.53 -12.39 4.11
CA PHE A 158 58.35 -13.82 4.36
C PHE A 158 56.99 -14.06 5.00
N PHE A 159 56.24 -15.03 4.51
CA PHE A 159 54.89 -15.36 4.99
C PHE A 159 54.86 -16.77 5.58
N GLU A 160 54.48 -16.86 6.85
CA GLU A 160 54.06 -18.11 7.49
C GLU A 160 52.52 -18.11 7.55
N VAL A 161 51.91 -18.67 6.51
CA VAL A 161 50.46 -18.63 6.30
C VAL A 161 49.76 -19.62 7.22
N SER A 162 48.77 -19.13 7.97
CA SER A 162 47.92 -19.99 8.81
C SER A 162 47.09 -20.92 7.94
N LYS A 163 47.12 -22.22 8.28
CA LYS A 163 46.43 -23.28 7.53
C LYS A 163 44.91 -23.16 7.71
N LYS A 164 44.21 -22.78 6.64
CA LYS A 164 42.75 -22.83 6.54
C LYS A 164 42.38 -23.62 5.28
N ALA A 165 41.67 -24.74 5.44
CA ALA A 165 41.41 -25.70 4.37
C ALA A 165 40.45 -25.16 3.30
N GLU A 166 39.56 -24.23 3.67
CA GLU A 166 38.46 -23.79 2.82
C GLU A 166 38.74 -22.46 2.09
N THR A 167 39.92 -21.84 2.30
CA THR A 167 40.20 -20.49 1.80
C THR A 167 41.60 -20.38 1.24
N ILE A 168 41.73 -19.74 0.07
CA ILE A 168 43.03 -19.50 -0.58
C ILE A 168 43.65 -18.22 0.00
N PHE A 169 44.97 -18.22 0.14
CA PHE A 169 45.75 -17.03 0.50
C PHE A 169 46.50 -16.55 -0.74
N SER A 170 46.30 -15.28 -1.11
CA SER A 170 46.82 -14.67 -2.34
C SER A 170 47.60 -13.38 -2.02
N ILE A 171 48.70 -13.16 -2.72
CA ILE A 171 49.62 -12.02 -2.56
C ILE A 171 49.67 -11.20 -3.85
#